data_AF-A0A431LF39-F1
#
_entry.id   AF-A0A431LF39-F1
#
_cell.length_a   1.000
_cell.length_b   1.000
_cell.length_c   1.000
_cell.angle_alpha   90.00
_cell.angle_beta   90.00
_cell.angle_gamma   90.00
#
_symmetry.space_group_name_H-M   'P 1'
#
loop_
_entity.id
_entity.type
_entity.pdbx_description
1 polymer ?
#
loop_
_entity_poly.entity_id
_entity_poly.type
_entity_poly.pdbx_seq_one_letter_code
_entity_poly.pdbx_strand_id
1 'polypeptide(L)' 'MAVIGHQRQQLIAAAQKDTDPVSVFMDGCNAGDTEAAIFVVKGPEQIAYLKAICERQGLLSSKAVVG' A
#
# COMPACT_ATOMS: atom_id res chain seq x y z
N MET A 1 11.23 -15.27 -16.86
CA MET A 1 11.23 -13.86 -16.39
C MET A 1 9.90 -13.22 -16.77
N ALA A 2 8.97 -13.07 -15.82
CA ALA A 2 7.83 -12.13 -15.81
C ALA A 2 6.74 -12.62 -14.83
N VAL A 3 7.03 -12.65 -13.53
CA VAL A 3 5.99 -12.93 -12.51
C VAL A 3 5.86 -11.79 -11.49
N ILE A 4 6.91 -10.97 -11.33
CA ILE A 4 6.97 -9.92 -10.29
C ILE A 4 6.10 -8.68 -10.65
N GLY A 5 5.78 -8.47 -11.94
CA GLY A 5 4.98 -7.31 -12.39
C GLY A 5 3.46 -7.45 -12.23
N HIS A 6 2.93 -8.66 -12.15
CA HIS A 6 1.47 -8.91 -12.19
C HIS A 6 0.79 -8.72 -10.84
N GLN A 7 1.48 -8.92 -9.71
CA GLN A 7 0.86 -8.91 -8.39
C GLN A 7 0.52 -7.48 -7.92
N ARG A 8 1.39 -6.51 -8.21
CA ARG A 8 1.13 -5.08 -7.95
C ARG A 8 -0.10 -4.58 -8.71
N GLN A 9 -0.23 -4.94 -9.99
CA GLN A 9 -1.37 -4.50 -10.81
C GLN A 9 -2.70 -5.08 -10.31
N GLN A 10 -2.70 -6.32 -9.82
CA GLN A 10 -3.90 -6.94 -9.24
C GLN A 10 -4.34 -6.23 -7.95
N LEU A 11 -3.41 -5.87 -7.07
CA LEU A 11 -3.73 -5.11 -5.85
C LEU A 11 -4.29 -3.72 -6.18
N ILE A 12 -3.71 -3.03 -7.16
CA ILE A 12 -4.22 -1.72 -7.61
C ILE A 12 -5.62 -1.86 -8.22
N ALA A 13 -5.84 -2.86 -9.07
CA ALA A 13 -7.16 -3.11 -9.66
C ALA A 13 -8.22 -3.49 -8.62
N ALA A 14 -7.84 -4.24 -7.59
CA ALA A 14 -8.72 -4.56 -6.46
C ALA A 14 -9.05 -3.30 -5.66
N ALA A 15 -8.06 -2.46 -5.35
CA ALA A 15 -8.26 -1.20 -4.63
C ALA A 15 -9.13 -0.22 -5.44
N GLN A 16 -9.06 -0.23 -6.77
CA GLN A 16 -9.90 0.63 -7.62
C GLN A 16 -11.40 0.29 -7.56
N LYS A 17 -11.78 -0.92 -7.13
CA LYS A 17 -13.19 -1.29 -6.93
C LYS A 17 -13.76 -0.72 -5.64
N ASP A 18 -12.88 -0.33 -4.72
CA ASP A 18 -13.22 0.22 -3.43
C ASP A 18 -13.34 1.75 -3.54
N THR A 19 -14.42 2.30 -2.98
CA THR A 19 -14.78 3.72 -3.11
C THR A 19 -14.03 4.62 -2.13
N ASP A 20 -13.46 4.04 -1.07
CA ASP A 20 -12.72 4.80 -0.08
C ASP A 20 -11.37 5.29 -0.62
N PRO A 21 -10.81 6.39 -0.12
CA PRO A 21 -9.54 6.93 -0.60
C PRO A 21 -8.33 6.02 -0.32
N VAL A 22 -8.43 5.08 0.64
CA VAL A 22 -7.36 4.15 1.00
C VAL A 22 -7.96 2.75 1.18
N SER A 23 -7.40 1.77 0.47
CA SER A 23 -7.74 0.36 0.67
C SER A 23 -6.60 -0.35 1.40
N VAL A 24 -6.94 -1.25 2.32
CA VAL A 24 -5.96 -1.98 3.15
C VAL A 24 -6.11 -3.48 2.91
N PHE A 25 -5.01 -4.13 2.53
CA PHE A 25 -4.93 -5.58 2.34
C PHE A 25 -4.04 -6.16 3.43
N MET A 26 -4.63 -6.97 4.31
CA MET A 26 -3.92 -7.60 5.43
C MET A 26 -3.43 -8.99 5.04
N ASP A 27 -2.19 -9.32 5.36
CA ASP A 27 -1.64 -10.68 5.25
C ASP A 27 -2.01 -11.47 6.51
N GLY A 28 -3.27 -11.90 6.61
CA GLY A 28 -3.76 -12.68 7.75
C GLY A 28 -5.28 -12.80 7.77
N CYS A 29 -5.77 -13.82 8.48
CA CYS A 29 -7.21 -14.08 8.59
C CYS A 29 -7.90 -13.14 9.59
N ASN A 30 -7.16 -12.63 10.59
CA ASN A 30 -7.65 -11.76 11.65
C ASN A 30 -6.64 -10.63 11.96
N ALA A 31 -7.14 -9.43 12.25
CA ALA A 31 -6.32 -8.23 12.51
C ALA A 31 -5.34 -8.36 13.70
N GLY A 32 -5.49 -9.37 14.55
CA GLY A 32 -4.60 -9.61 15.70
C GLY A 32 -3.35 -10.44 15.38
N ASP A 33 -3.28 -11.07 14.21
CA ASP A 33 -2.18 -11.96 13.81
C ASP A 33 -1.42 -11.45 12.57
N THR A 34 -1.94 -10.42 11.91
CA THR A 34 -1.35 -9.86 10.71
C THR A 34 -0.07 -9.07 11.03
N GLU A 35 1.08 -9.62 10.62
CA GLU A 35 2.39 -8.95 10.74
C GLU A 35 2.66 -7.93 9.63
N ALA A 36 1.95 -8.04 8.48
CA ALA A 36 2.13 -7.17 7.33
C ALA A 36 0.82 -6.78 6.65
N ALA A 37 0.70 -5.52 6.24
CA ALA A 37 -0.43 -5.04 5.46
C ALA A 37 0.03 -4.10 4.34
N ILE A 38 -0.72 -4.10 3.24
CA ILE A 38 -0.50 -3.22 2.08
C ILE A 38 -1.59 -2.16 2.08
N PHE A 39 -1.17 -0.90 2.19
CA PHE A 39 -2.03 0.26 2.03
C PHE A 39 -1.95 0.75 0.58
N VAL A 40 -3.08 0.73 -0.13
CA VAL A 40 -3.19 1.29 -1.48
C VAL A 40 -3.94 2.61 -1.40
N VAL A 41 -3.21 3.71 -1.57
CA VAL A 41 -3.74 5.06 -1.55
C VAL A 41 -4.12 5.48 -2.96
N LYS A 42 -5.33 6.01 -3.14
CA LYS A 42 -5.88 6.42 -4.42
C LYS A 42 -5.98 7.94 -4.48
N GLY A 43 -5.54 8.51 -5.59
CA GLY A 43 -5.57 9.95 -5.85
C GLY A 43 -4.27 10.67 -5.48
N PRO A 44 -3.80 11.62 -6.30
CA PRO A 44 -2.50 12.25 -6.13
C PRO A 44 -2.39 13.08 -4.85
N GLU A 45 -3.47 13.75 -4.43
CA GLU A 45 -3.51 14.56 -3.22
C GLU A 45 -3.41 13.70 -1.96
N GLN A 46 -4.15 12.59 -1.92
CA GLN A 46 -4.14 11.63 -0.82
C GLN A 46 -2.78 10.94 -0.70
N ILE A 47 -2.16 10.58 -1.83
CA ILE A 47 -0.80 10.02 -1.87
C ILE A 47 0.20 11.02 -1.29
N ALA A 48 0.16 12.28 -1.75
CA ALA A 48 1.07 13.31 -1.25
C ALA A 48 0.88 13.58 0.25
N TYR A 49 -0.37 13.65 0.70
CA TYR A 49 -0.72 13.86 2.11
C TYR A 49 -0.24 12.71 3.00
N LEU A 50 -0.58 11.46 2.65
CA LEU A 50 -0.22 10.30 3.46
C LEU A 50 1.30 10.10 3.47
N LYS A 51 1.97 10.32 2.33
CA LYS A 51 3.44 10.28 2.24
C LYS A 51 4.07 11.30 3.19
N ALA A 52 3.58 12.55 3.21
CA ALA A 52 4.09 13.58 4.09
C ALA A 52 3.89 13.24 5.58
N ILE A 53 2.79 12.58 5.95
CA ILE A 53 2.59 12.08 7.32
C ILE A 53 3.60 10.99 7.66
N CYS A 54 3.76 9.98 6.80
CA CYS A 54 4.69 8.88 7.04
C CYS A 54 6.13 9.38 7.15
N GLU A 55 6.51 10.39 6.36
CA GLU A 55 7.83 11.03 6.44
C GLU A 55 8.04 11.71 7.79
N ARG A 56 7.06 12.51 8.27
CA ARG A 56 7.13 13.18 9.58
C ARG A 56 7.21 12.21 10.75
N GLN A 57 6.61 11.04 10.62
CA GLN A 57 6.62 9.99 11.65
C GLN A 57 7.86 9.08 11.57
N GLY A 58 8.77 9.30 10.60
CA GLY A 58 9.95 8.45 10.40
C GLY A 58 9.61 7.04 9.91
N LEU A 59 8.42 6.82 9.34
CA LEU A 59 7.94 5.53 8.86
C LEU A 59 8.43 5.20 7.45
N LEU A 60 8.92 6.19 6.70
CA LEU A 60 9.49 5.98 5.38
C LEU A 60 10.99 5.74 5.48
N SER A 61 11.43 4.59 5.00
CA SER A 61 12.85 4.37 4.75
C SER A 61 13.28 5.21 3.54
N SER A 62 14.39 5.92 3.67
CA SER A 62 14.99 6.72 2.60
C SER A 62 15.60 5.87 1.48
N LYS A 63 15.69 4.54 1.65
CA LYS A 63 16.10 3.62 0.59
C LYS A 63 14.87 3.08 -0.13
N ALA A 64 14.84 3.27 -1.45
CA ALA A 64 13.93 2.51 -2.31
C ALA A 64 14.21 1.02 -2.10
N VAL A 65 13.17 0.25 -1.76
CA VAL A 65 13.26 -1.21 -1.75
C VAL A 65 13.34 -1.65 -3.20
N VAL A 66 14.53 -2.09 -3.61
CA VAL A 66 14.74 -2.75 -4.91
C VAL A 66 14.44 -4.22 -4.68
N GLY A 67 13.28 -4.67 -5.16
CA GLY A 67 12.88 -6.08 -5.19
C GLY A 67 12.96 -6.64 -6.60
#